data_AF-A0A353R763-F1
#
_entry.id   AF-A0A353R763-F1
#
_cell.length_a   1.000
_cell.length_b   1.000
_cell.length_c   1.000
_cell.angle_alpha   90.00
_cell.angle_beta   90.00
_cell.angle_gamma   90.00
#
_symmetry.space_group_name_H-M   'P 1'
#
loop_
_entity.id
_entity.type
_entity.pdbx_description
1 polymer ?
#
loop_
_entity_poly.entity_id
_entity_poly.type
_entity_poly.pdbx_seq_one_letter_code
_entity_poly.pdbx_strand_id
1 'polypeptide(L)' 'MSLYINNLSKSYKQPVFRDFSISFPEDTITCLLGPSGCGKTTLLNIIGGIIPPDSGSLE' A
#
# COMPACT_ATOMS: atom_id res chain seq x y z
N MET A 1 3.35 -16.98 3.21
CA MET A 1 4.19 -15.80 3.47
C MET A 1 3.29 -14.61 3.78
N SER A 2 3.37 -14.01 4.97
CA SER A 2 2.68 -12.77 5.32
C SER A 2 3.32 -11.61 4.58
N LEU A 3 2.52 -10.67 4.09
CA LEU A 3 3.01 -9.49 3.38
C LEU A 3 3.15 -8.33 4.37
N TYR A 4 4.33 -7.74 4.43
CA TYR A 4 4.63 -6.54 5.22
C TYR A 4 4.92 -5.38 4.29
N ILE A 5 4.35 -4.23 4.61
CA ILE A 5 4.67 -2.96 3.96
C ILE A 5 5.25 -2.05 5.03
N ASN A 6 6.45 -1.54 4.79
CA ASN A 6 7.19 -0.70 5.73
C ASN A 6 7.46 0.68 5.14
N ASN A 7 7.04 1.72 5.88
CA ASN A 7 7.34 3.13 5.61
C ASN A 7 6.99 3.56 4.17
N LEU A 8 5.88 3.07 3.65
CA LEU A 8 5.43 3.33 2.28
C LEU A 8 5.14 4.81 2.10
N SER A 9 5.79 5.41 1.11
CA SER A 9 5.44 6.73 0.62
C SER A 9 5.12 6.69 -0.86
N LYS A 10 4.08 7.42 -1.25
CA LYS A 10 3.71 7.62 -2.65
C LYS A 10 3.06 8.98 -2.82
N SER A 11 3.52 9.74 -3.80
CA SER A 11 2.97 11.03 -4.19
C SER A 11 2.78 11.11 -5.69
N TYR A 12 1.71 11.77 -6.09
CA TYR A 12 1.54 12.26 -7.46
C TYR A 12 1.52 13.79 -7.42
N LYS A 13 0.38 14.43 -7.73
CA LYS A 13 0.18 15.87 -7.49
C LYS A 13 0.06 16.21 -6.00
N GLN A 14 -0.43 15.25 -5.22
CA GLN A 14 -0.55 15.32 -3.77
C GLN A 14 -0.11 13.99 -3.14
N PRO A 15 0.32 13.99 -1.87
CA PRO A 15 0.69 12.76 -1.18
C PRO A 15 -0.51 11.81 -1.06
N VAL A 16 -0.29 10.54 -1.40
CA VAL A 16 -1.24 9.43 -1.24
C VAL A 16 -0.92 8.66 0.04
N PHE A 17 0.36 8.29 0.22
CA PHE A 17 0.87 7.67 1.44
C PHE A 17 2.01 8.50 2.01
N ARG A 18 2.05 8.61 3.34
CA ARG A 18 3.13 9.22 4.11
C ARG A 18 3.47 8.27 5.24
N ASP A 19 4.60 7.60 5.14
CA ASP A 19 5.09 6.68 6.16
C ASP A 19 4.04 5.62 6.56
N PHE A 20 3.41 5.00 5.57
CA PHE A 20 2.36 4.00 5.78
C PHE A 20 2.97 2.61 5.97
N SER A 21 2.65 1.97 7.10
CA SER A 21 3.07 0.60 7.39
C SER A 21 1.87 -0.28 7.73
N ILE A 22 1.83 -1.49 7.18
CA ILE A 22 0.76 -2.45 7.44
C ILE A 22 1.26 -3.89 7.23
N SER A 23 0.69 -4.83 7.96
CA SER A 23 0.91 -6.27 7.76
C SER A 23 -0.39 -6.94 7.31
N PHE A 24 -0.30 -7.82 6.31
CA PHE A 24 -1.39 -8.67 5.84
C PHE A 24 -1.15 -10.10 6.32
N PRO A 25 -2.00 -10.63 7.23
CA PRO A 25 -1.87 -11.99 7.72
C PRO A 25 -2.14 -13.03 6.64
N GLU A 26 -1.42 -14.15 6.70
CA GLU A 26 -1.72 -15.33 5.88
C GLU A 26 -3.09 -15.92 6.22
N ASP A 27 -3.66 -16.67 5.27
CA ASP A 27 -4.93 -17.39 5.45
C ASP A 27 -6.11 -16.51 5.90
N THR A 28 -6.05 -15.21 5.59
CA THR A 28 -7.13 -14.25 5.87
C THR A 28 -7.62 -13.55 4.62
N ILE A 29 -8.90 -13.17 4.62
CA ILE A 29 -9.45 -12.23 3.66
C ILE A 29 -9.33 -10.84 4.27
N THR A 30 -8.44 -10.01 3.72
CA THR A 30 -8.30 -8.61 4.13
C THR A 30 -9.07 -7.69 3.18
N CYS A 31 -9.97 -6.88 3.71
CA CYS A 31 -10.73 -5.88 2.95
C CYS A 31 -10.13 -4.48 3.13
N LEU A 32 -9.79 -3.82 2.02
CA LEU A 32 -9.31 -2.43 2.04
C LEU A 32 -10.48 -1.45 1.86
N LEU A 33 -10.83 -0.72 2.93
CA LEU A 33 -11.99 0.19 2.98
C LEU A 33 -11.56 1.66 3.05
N GLY A 34 -12.41 2.55 2.51
CA GLY A 34 -12.23 4.00 2.62
C GLY A 34 -12.88 4.78 1.47
N PRO A 35 -12.97 6.12 1.58
CA PRO A 35 -13.58 6.98 0.56
C PRO A 35 -12.89 6.91 -0.81
N SER A 36 -13.55 7.42 -1.86
CA SER A 36 -12.90 7.55 -3.17
C SER A 36 -11.66 8.46 -3.08
N GLY A 37 -10.59 8.11 -3.80
CA GLY A 37 -9.34 8.88 -3.83
C GLY A 37 -8.40 8.68 -2.63
N CYS A 38 -8.75 7.87 -1.62
CA CYS A 38 -7.90 7.65 -0.43
C CYS A 38 -6.67 6.74 -0.65
N GLY A 39 -6.38 6.33 -1.90
CA GLY A 39 -5.18 5.55 -2.23
C GLY A 39 -5.36 4.04 -2.36
N LYS A 40 -6.57 3.49 -2.25
CA LYS A 40 -6.80 2.02 -2.31
C LYS A 40 -6.22 1.34 -3.55
N THR A 41 -6.60 1.82 -4.73
CA THR A 41 -6.08 1.30 -6.01
C THR A 41 -4.58 1.51 -6.13
N THR A 42 -4.05 2.61 -5.59
CA THR A 42 -2.61 2.85 -5.55
C THR A 42 -1.90 1.80 -4.70
N LEU A 43 -2.43 1.44 -3.52
CA LEU A 43 -1.85 0.39 -2.68
C LEU A 43 -1.86 -0.96 -3.39
N LEU A 44 -2.99 -1.36 -3.98
CA LEU A 44 -3.10 -2.62 -4.70
C LEU A 44 -2.17 -2.69 -5.91
N ASN A 45 -2.00 -1.59 -6.64
CA ASN A 45 -1.07 -1.54 -7.77
C ASN A 45 0.40 -1.62 -7.33
N ILE A 46 0.75 -1.08 -6.16
CA ILE A 46 2.09 -1.22 -5.58
C ILE A 46 2.33 -2.68 -5.15
N ILE A 47 1.38 -3.27 -4.41
CA ILE A 47 1.45 -4.68 -3.99
C ILE A 47 1.56 -5.61 -5.20
N GLY A 48 0.80 -5.33 -6.27
CA GLY A 48 0.84 -6.11 -7.51
C GLY A 48 2.04 -5.82 -8.41
N GLY A 49 2.98 -4.96 -8.03
CA GLY A 49 4.16 -4.61 -8.81
C GLY A 49 3.88 -3.83 -10.10
N ILE A 50 2.67 -3.29 -10.26
CA ILE A 50 2.24 -2.52 -11.45
C ILE A 50 2.87 -1.12 -11.43
N ILE A 51 3.03 -0.53 -10.25
CA ILE A 51 3.71 0.75 -10.06
C ILE A 51 4.70 0.64 -8.90
N PRO A 52 5.84 1.34 -8.96
CA PRO A 52 6.77 1.38 -7.84
C PRO A 52 6.29 2.35 -6.74
N PRO A 53 6.61 2.08 -5.47
CA PRO A 53 6.53 3.09 -4.42
C PRO A 53 7.58 4.19 -4.66
N ASP A 54 7.42 5.35 -4.03
CA ASP A 54 8.49 6.38 -4.06
C ASP A 54 9.55 6.09 -2.98
N SER A 55 9.13 5.51 -1.86
CA SER A 55 9.99 4.96 -0.81
C SER A 55 9.28 3.87 -0.01
N GLY A 56 10.04 3.14 0.81
CA GLY A 56 9.56 2.01 1.62
C GLY A 56 9.85 0.66 0.99
N SER A 57 9.53 -0.42 1.70
CA SER A 57 9.71 -1.81 1.24
C SER A 57 8.43 -2.62 1.37
N LEU A 58 8.35 -3.65 0.53
CA LEU A 58 7.36 -4.72 0.62
C LEU A 58 8.13 -6.04 0.81
N GLU A 59 7.82 -6.78 1.86
CA GLU A 59 8.51 -8.00 2.31
C GLU A 59 7.53 -9.15 2.56
#